data_AF-A0A9W6YK48-F1
#
_entry.id   AF-A0A9W6YK48-F1
#
_cell.length_a   1.000
_cell.length_b   1.000
_cell.length_c   1.000
_cell.angle_alpha   90.00
_cell.angle_beta   90.00
_cell.angle_gamma   90.00
#
_symmetry.space_group_name_H-M   'P 1'
#
loop_
_entity.id
_entity.type
_entity.pdbx_description
1 polymer ?
#
loop_
_entity_poly.entity_id
_entity_poly.type
_entity_poly.pdbx_seq_one_letter_code
_entity_poly.pdbx_strand_id
1 'polypeptide(L)'
;MLENAEVVYWIDSGTLLGVYRARQLVPWDYNADMGVTVAGLELLRTTNNQTLEVPEGYQLTVFNSSLHEAGDTSPAVPVRFVDTKFGFYANIYAFKEFEGLFKDEIKSAAVLEEEEVVGNGVVVEKLIGTEPSEIWGRCTHCPVVGEDEDSEVTREPNATVAKHFRIPRDWVFPLRMCKLELFEVMCPAQMASYLMFIFGNKFLTPELWE
;
A
#
# COMPACT_ATOMS: atom_id res chain seq x y z
N MET A 1 -9.41 3.90 15.86
CA MET A 1 -10.52 3.76 14.90
C MET A 1 -10.47 2.41 14.19
N LEU A 2 -9.50 2.16 13.30
CA LEU A 2 -9.42 0.91 12.53
C LEU A 2 -9.33 -0.34 13.44
N GLU A 3 -8.52 -0.29 14.49
CA GLU A 3 -8.39 -1.38 15.47
C GLU A 3 -9.70 -1.67 16.20
N ASN A 4 -10.42 -0.63 16.65
CA ASN A 4 -11.72 -0.78 17.31
C ASN A 4 -12.77 -1.38 16.38
N ALA A 5 -12.67 -1.12 15.09
CA ALA A 5 -13.54 -1.69 14.06
C ALA A 5 -13.03 -3.02 13.50
N GLU A 6 -11.98 -3.60 14.11
CA GLU A 6 -11.35 -4.86 13.70
C GLU A 6 -10.91 -4.88 12.22
N VAL A 7 -10.58 -3.71 11.67
CA VAL A 7 -10.08 -3.57 10.29
C VAL A 7 -8.59 -3.91 10.27
N VAL A 8 -8.25 -4.99 9.56
CA VAL A 8 -6.85 -5.35 9.29
C VAL A 8 -6.19 -4.26 8.45
N TYR A 9 -5.15 -3.64 9.02
CA TYR A 9 -4.43 -2.52 8.42
C TYR A 9 -2.92 -2.67 8.59
N TRP A 10 -2.16 -1.93 7.80
CA TRP A 10 -0.72 -1.72 8.01
C TRP A 10 -0.26 -0.36 7.51
N ILE A 11 0.87 0.12 8.01
CA ILE A 11 1.53 1.32 7.50
C ILE A 11 2.18 1.03 6.13
N ASP A 12 2.05 1.97 5.20
CA ASP A 12 2.45 1.81 3.80
C ASP A 12 3.34 2.96 3.27
N SER A 13 3.92 2.79 2.08
CA SER A 13 4.58 3.82 1.27
C SER A 13 5.57 4.71 2.06
N GLY A 14 5.46 6.04 1.96
CA GLY A 14 6.37 6.98 2.62
C GLY A 14 6.31 6.92 4.15
N THR A 15 5.14 6.58 4.70
CA THR A 15 4.99 6.39 6.14
C THR A 15 5.77 5.17 6.61
N LEU A 16 5.70 4.05 5.88
CA LEU A 16 6.47 2.83 6.18
C LEU A 16 7.97 3.08 6.03
N LEU A 17 8.36 3.88 5.04
CA LEU A 17 9.75 4.29 4.84
C LEU A 17 10.28 5.06 6.05
N GLY A 18 9.50 6.00 6.60
CA GLY A 18 9.83 6.72 7.82
C GLY A 18 9.97 5.79 9.04
N VAL A 19 9.02 4.87 9.22
CA VAL A 19 9.06 3.84 10.27
C VAL A 19 10.34 3.02 10.17
N TYR A 20 10.68 2.54 8.97
CA TYR A 20 11.86 1.70 8.74
C TYR A 20 13.18 2.46 8.97
N ARG A 21 13.28 3.70 8.48
CA ARG A 21 14.51 4.50 8.57
C ARG A 21 14.79 4.99 9.98
N ALA A 22 13.77 5.49 10.67
CA ALA A 22 13.99 6.25 11.90
C ALA A 22 12.85 6.13 12.92
N ARG A 23 11.87 5.25 12.72
CA ARG A 23 10.71 5.07 13.62
C ARG A 23 9.92 6.37 13.82
N GLN A 24 9.83 7.19 12.78
CA GLN A 24 9.19 8.50 12.77
C GLN A 24 8.60 8.77 11.39
N LEU A 25 7.74 9.78 11.26
CA LEU A 25 7.33 10.26 9.94
C LEU A 25 8.53 10.86 9.19
N VAL A 26 8.50 10.79 7.87
CA VAL A 26 9.48 11.51 7.04
C VAL A 26 9.21 13.02 7.22
N PRO A 27 10.20 13.85 7.62
CA PRO A 27 9.92 15.23 8.06
C PRO A 27 9.30 16.18 7.04
N TRP A 28 9.37 15.83 5.75
CA TRP A 28 8.83 16.62 4.65
C TRP A 28 7.58 15.99 4.00
N ASP A 29 7.12 14.85 4.49
CA ASP A 29 5.85 14.25 4.05
C ASP A 29 4.68 15.01 4.71
N TYR A 30 3.65 15.32 3.92
CA TYR A 30 2.46 16.07 4.36
C TYR A 30 1.24 15.17 4.56
N ASN A 31 1.38 13.87 4.34
CA ASN A 31 0.35 12.87 4.50
C ASN A 31 0.91 11.60 5.14
N ALA A 32 0.01 10.78 5.65
CA ALA A 32 0.29 9.39 5.99
C ALA A 32 -0.32 8.44 4.96
N ASP A 33 0.19 7.22 4.89
CA ASP A 33 -0.24 6.19 3.96
C ASP A 33 -0.39 4.86 4.70
N MET A 34 -1.51 4.19 4.46
CA MET A 34 -1.85 2.91 5.09
C MET A 34 -2.48 1.97 4.07
N GLY A 35 -2.28 0.66 4.26
CA GLY A 35 -3.00 -0.38 3.54
C GLY A 35 -4.09 -1.01 4.41
N VAL A 36 -5.21 -1.37 3.79
CA VAL A 36 -6.23 -2.26 4.36
C VAL A 36 -6.56 -3.36 3.35
N THR A 37 -7.09 -4.48 3.82
CA THR A 37 -7.63 -5.49 2.91
C THR A 37 -8.91 -4.98 2.23
N VAL A 38 -9.28 -5.53 1.06
CA VAL A 38 -10.59 -5.26 0.44
C VAL A 38 -11.73 -5.58 1.41
N ALA A 39 -11.62 -6.64 2.23
CA ALA A 39 -12.62 -6.92 3.27
C ALA A 39 -12.72 -5.78 4.28
N GLY A 40 -11.57 -5.21 4.70
CA GLY A 40 -11.52 -4.01 5.53
C GLY A 40 -12.16 -2.79 4.88
N LEU A 41 -11.93 -2.56 3.58
CA LEU A 41 -12.61 -1.51 2.84
C LEU A 41 -14.14 -1.69 2.84
N GLU A 42 -14.64 -2.91 2.63
CA GLU A 42 -16.08 -3.19 2.67
C GLU A 42 -16.68 -2.94 4.05
N LEU A 43 -15.93 -3.25 5.13
CA LEU A 43 -16.34 -2.85 6.48
C LEU A 43 -16.44 -1.33 6.59
N LEU A 44 -15.44 -0.58 6.13
CA LEU A 44 -15.48 0.90 6.15
C LEU A 44 -16.62 1.49 5.30
N ARG A 45 -17.06 0.80 4.24
CA ARG A 45 -18.19 1.23 3.41
C ARG A 45 -19.55 1.04 4.07
N THR A 46 -19.69 0.01 4.89
CA THR A 46 -20.99 -0.53 5.33
C THR A 46 -21.22 -0.42 6.83
N THR A 47 -20.17 -0.11 7.61
CA THR A 47 -20.25 0.01 9.07
C THR A 47 -20.69 1.41 9.46
N ASN A 48 -21.72 1.51 10.30
CA ASN A 48 -22.22 2.78 10.78
C ASN A 48 -21.34 3.39 11.89
N ASN A 49 -21.59 4.66 12.22
CA ASN A 49 -20.80 5.44 13.17
C ASN A 49 -20.82 4.91 14.62
N GLN A 50 -21.65 3.92 14.97
CA GLN A 50 -21.63 3.32 16.31
C GLN A 50 -20.47 2.33 16.48
N THR A 51 -20.01 1.72 15.39
CA THR A 51 -18.89 0.76 15.40
C THR A 51 -17.62 1.39 14.84
N LEU A 52 -17.75 2.31 13.88
CA LEU A 52 -16.63 3.08 13.32
C LEU A 52 -16.69 4.53 13.84
N GLU A 53 -16.19 4.74 15.06
CA GLU A 53 -16.14 6.08 15.66
C GLU A 53 -15.02 6.91 15.03
N VAL A 54 -15.41 7.92 14.26
CA VAL A 54 -14.52 8.97 13.73
C VAL A 54 -14.38 10.05 14.81
N PRO A 55 -13.17 10.33 15.34
CA PRO A 55 -12.99 11.31 16.40
C PRO A 55 -13.42 12.72 16.00
N GLU A 56 -13.88 13.52 16.95
CA GLU A 56 -14.20 14.94 16.71
C GLU A 56 -13.00 15.70 16.14
N GLY A 57 -13.25 16.56 15.15
CA GLY A 57 -12.19 17.26 14.42
C GLY A 57 -11.58 16.47 13.27
N TYR A 58 -11.99 15.22 13.06
CA TYR A 58 -11.60 14.40 11.91
C TYR A 58 -12.80 14.05 11.01
N GLN A 59 -12.51 13.79 9.75
CA GLN A 59 -13.47 13.31 8.77
C GLN A 59 -12.93 12.05 8.09
N LEU A 60 -13.80 11.05 7.92
CA LEU A 60 -13.53 9.88 7.09
C LEU A 60 -14.34 10.01 5.80
N THR A 61 -13.66 10.04 4.66
CA THR A 61 -14.29 9.94 3.34
C THR A 61 -14.02 8.56 2.75
N VAL A 62 -15.03 7.98 2.10
CA VAL A 62 -14.97 6.60 1.59
C VAL A 62 -15.59 6.54 0.19
N PHE A 63 -14.78 6.14 -0.78
CA PHE A 63 -15.20 5.93 -2.16
C PHE A 63 -16.25 4.82 -2.24
N ASN A 64 -17.36 5.11 -2.90
CA ASN A 64 -18.47 4.18 -3.09
C ASN A 64 -19.04 3.65 -1.76
N SER A 65 -19.24 4.53 -0.77
CA SER A 65 -19.99 4.25 0.46
C SER A 65 -21.35 4.95 0.43
N SER A 66 -22.36 4.30 1.00
CA SER A 66 -23.66 4.92 1.28
C SER A 66 -23.70 5.63 2.64
N LEU A 67 -22.65 5.51 3.46
CA LEU A 67 -22.59 6.02 4.84
C LEU A 67 -21.63 7.19 4.99
N HIS A 68 -20.59 7.26 4.17
CA HIS A 68 -19.59 8.31 4.18
C HIS A 68 -19.59 9.05 2.84
N GLU A 69 -19.33 10.35 2.88
CA GLU A 69 -19.10 11.12 1.66
C GLU A 69 -17.84 10.64 0.94
N ALA A 70 -17.84 10.73 -0.39
CA ALA A 70 -16.67 10.35 -1.18
C ALA A 70 -15.54 11.38 -1.10
N GLY A 71 -15.84 12.68 -1.02
CA GLY A 71 -14.83 13.75 -1.08
C GLY A 71 -13.87 13.57 -2.27
N ASP A 72 -12.57 13.71 -2.01
CA ASP A 72 -11.47 13.54 -2.99
C ASP A 72 -10.95 12.09 -3.11
N THR A 73 -11.75 11.10 -2.71
CA THR A 73 -11.38 9.68 -2.86
C THR A 73 -11.56 9.20 -4.30
N SER A 74 -10.90 8.09 -4.63
CA SER A 74 -10.95 7.47 -5.95
C SER A 74 -10.82 5.95 -5.83
N PRO A 75 -10.98 5.17 -6.91
CA PRO A 75 -10.67 3.73 -6.86
C PRO A 75 -9.23 3.44 -6.39
N ALA A 76 -8.28 4.33 -6.69
CA ALA A 76 -6.87 4.19 -6.30
C ALA A 76 -6.62 4.56 -4.84
N VAL A 77 -7.36 5.54 -4.30
CA VAL A 77 -7.32 5.95 -2.89
C VAL A 77 -8.76 5.91 -2.35
N PRO A 78 -9.26 4.71 -1.99
CA PRO A 78 -10.67 4.53 -1.71
C PRO A 78 -11.09 5.10 -0.35
N VAL A 79 -10.15 5.40 0.55
CA VAL A 79 -10.47 6.01 1.85
C VAL A 79 -9.46 7.09 2.17
N ARG A 80 -9.93 8.20 2.73
CA ARG A 80 -9.09 9.25 3.29
C ARG A 80 -9.58 9.65 4.67
N PHE A 81 -8.66 9.74 5.62
CA PHE A 81 -8.92 10.21 6.98
C PHE A 81 -8.25 11.58 7.14
N VAL A 82 -9.03 12.62 7.40
CA VAL A 82 -8.60 14.02 7.31
C VAL A 82 -8.75 14.71 8.67
N ASP A 83 -7.70 15.39 9.11
CA ASP A 83 -7.78 16.41 10.15
C ASP A 83 -8.43 17.68 9.56
N THR A 84 -9.63 17.99 10.01
CA THR A 84 -10.42 19.11 9.48
C THR A 84 -9.93 20.49 9.91
N LYS A 85 -9.02 20.56 10.89
CA LYS A 85 -8.47 21.82 11.39
C LYS A 85 -7.23 22.24 10.62
N PHE A 86 -6.33 21.30 10.35
CA PHE A 86 -5.04 21.59 9.72
C PHE A 86 -4.91 21.06 8.28
N GLY A 87 -5.82 20.19 7.85
CA GLY A 87 -5.81 19.62 6.50
C GLY A 87 -4.80 18.49 6.30
N PHE A 88 -4.14 18.01 7.36
CA PHE A 88 -3.34 16.78 7.29
C PHE A 88 -4.25 15.59 7.03
N TYR A 89 -3.75 14.58 6.33
CA TYR A 89 -4.56 13.42 5.99
C TYR A 89 -3.76 12.14 5.89
N ALA A 90 -4.46 11.01 6.06
CA ALA A 90 -3.97 9.68 5.74
C ALA A 90 -4.72 9.13 4.53
N ASN A 91 -3.99 8.70 3.50
CA ASN A 91 -4.56 7.88 2.44
C ASN A 91 -4.60 6.42 2.90
N ILE A 92 -5.70 5.74 2.58
CA ILE A 92 -5.88 4.34 2.90
C ILE A 92 -6.15 3.58 1.59
N TYR A 93 -5.20 2.75 1.19
CA TYR A 93 -5.23 1.93 -0.01
C TYR A 93 -5.91 0.59 0.28
N ALA A 94 -6.65 0.06 -0.71
CA ALA A 94 -7.29 -1.24 -0.59
C ALA A 94 -6.51 -2.32 -1.35
N PHE A 95 -6.20 -3.38 -0.64
CA PHE A 95 -5.37 -4.48 -1.09
C PHE A 95 -6.17 -5.75 -1.26
N LYS A 96 -6.06 -6.34 -2.44
CA LYS A 96 -6.72 -7.58 -2.82
C LYS A 96 -5.69 -8.71 -2.88
N GLU A 97 -6.02 -9.83 -2.27
CA GLU A 97 -5.26 -11.07 -2.44
C GLU A 97 -5.67 -11.78 -3.73
N PHE A 98 -4.71 -12.36 -4.43
CA PHE A 98 -4.93 -13.15 -5.65
C PHE A 98 -3.75 -14.10 -5.90
N GLU A 99 -3.95 -15.09 -6.76
CA GLU A 99 -2.87 -15.97 -7.23
C GLU A 99 -2.28 -15.42 -8.53
N GLY A 100 -0.96 -15.45 -8.68
CA GLY A 100 -0.30 -14.94 -9.86
C GLY A 100 1.18 -15.23 -9.91
N LEU A 101 1.84 -14.76 -10.97
CA LEU A 101 3.28 -14.87 -11.14
C LEU A 101 3.95 -13.62 -10.57
N PHE A 102 4.93 -13.84 -9.69
CA PHE A 102 5.85 -12.81 -9.26
C PHE A 102 7.16 -12.97 -10.04
N LYS A 103 7.51 -11.98 -10.85
CA LYS A 103 8.72 -11.97 -11.67
C LYS A 103 9.59 -10.79 -11.23
N ASP A 104 10.32 -10.95 -10.14
CA ASP A 104 11.29 -9.96 -9.68
C ASP A 104 12.49 -10.64 -8.99
N GLU A 105 13.63 -9.98 -8.96
CA GLU A 105 14.85 -10.48 -8.32
C GLU A 105 14.87 -10.22 -6.81
N ILE A 106 13.97 -9.37 -6.30
CA ILE A 106 13.86 -9.09 -4.88
C ILE A 106 13.37 -10.35 -4.15
N LYS A 107 14.26 -10.97 -3.38
CA LYS A 107 13.93 -12.15 -2.57
C LYS A 107 13.48 -11.76 -1.16
N SER A 108 12.53 -12.52 -0.64
CA SER A 108 12.20 -12.55 0.79
C SER A 108 13.41 -13.10 1.58
N ALA A 109 13.68 -12.51 2.75
CA ALA A 109 14.72 -13.01 3.66
C ALA A 109 14.36 -14.39 4.26
N ALA A 110 13.13 -14.87 4.07
CA ALA A 110 12.60 -16.10 4.63
C ALA A 110 12.71 -17.33 3.70
N VAL A 111 13.26 -17.21 2.48
CA VAL A 111 13.29 -18.32 1.52
C VAL A 111 14.50 -19.24 1.78
N LEU A 112 14.29 -20.25 2.62
CA LEU A 112 15.05 -21.50 2.64
C LEU A 112 14.19 -22.71 2.24
N GLU A 113 12.93 -22.52 1.85
CA GLU A 113 12.06 -23.63 1.46
C GLU A 113 11.88 -23.70 -0.06
N GLU A 114 11.80 -24.95 -0.54
CA GLU A 114 11.83 -25.36 -1.94
C GLU A 114 10.70 -24.71 -2.74
N GLU A 115 11.05 -24.15 -3.90
CA GLU A 115 10.09 -23.60 -4.87
C GLU A 115 9.08 -24.70 -5.27
N GLU A 116 7.80 -24.53 -4.95
CA GLU A 116 6.75 -25.45 -5.44
C GLU A 116 6.58 -25.26 -6.96
N VAL A 117 7.25 -26.12 -7.72
CA VAL A 117 7.17 -26.14 -9.18
C VAL A 117 5.84 -26.73 -9.61
N VAL A 118 4.91 -25.89 -10.08
CA VAL A 118 3.72 -26.34 -10.80
C VAL A 118 4.05 -26.50 -12.29
N GLY A 119 3.49 -27.52 -12.94
CA GLY A 119 3.84 -27.99 -14.29
C GLY A 119 4.14 -26.89 -15.32
N ASN A 120 5.14 -27.16 -16.18
CA ASN A 120 5.91 -26.22 -17.02
C ASN A 120 6.96 -25.35 -16.30
N GLY A 121 7.16 -25.49 -14.98
CA GLY A 121 8.27 -24.81 -14.29
C GLY A 121 7.90 -23.45 -13.70
N VAL A 122 6.61 -23.10 -13.64
CA VAL A 122 6.14 -21.77 -13.26
C VAL A 122 5.54 -21.83 -11.85
N VAL A 123 6.14 -21.09 -10.91
CA VAL A 123 5.65 -20.98 -9.53
C VAL A 123 4.51 -19.95 -9.49
N VAL A 124 3.32 -20.39 -9.07
CA VAL A 124 2.19 -19.50 -8.79
C VAL A 124 2.25 -19.13 -7.32
N GLU A 125 2.39 -17.83 -7.05
CA GLU A 125 2.49 -17.29 -5.71
C GLU A 125 1.16 -16.67 -5.28
N LYS A 126 0.91 -16.68 -3.96
CA LYS A 126 -0.14 -15.85 -3.37
C LYS A 126 0.37 -14.42 -3.29
N LEU A 127 -0.27 -13.53 -4.03
CA LEU A 127 0.07 -12.12 -4.11
C LEU A 127 -0.97 -11.26 -3.40
N ILE A 128 -0.55 -10.05 -3.08
CA ILE A 128 -1.42 -8.99 -2.58
C ILE A 128 -1.04 -7.67 -3.26
N GLY A 129 -2.04 -6.89 -3.66
CA GLY A 129 -1.80 -5.66 -4.42
C GLY A 129 -3.04 -4.77 -4.49
N THR A 130 -2.86 -3.56 -5.00
CA THR A 130 -3.98 -2.64 -5.25
C THR A 130 -4.45 -2.75 -6.70
N GLU A 131 -5.59 -2.15 -7.02
CA GLU A 131 -5.91 -1.89 -8.43
C GLU A 131 -4.81 -1.05 -9.10
N PRO A 132 -4.55 -1.24 -10.41
CA PRO A 132 -3.58 -0.42 -11.13
C PRO A 132 -3.91 1.06 -11.11
N SER A 133 -2.90 1.90 -10.97
CA SER A 133 -3.09 3.34 -10.91
C SER A 133 -1.81 4.14 -11.17
N GLU A 134 -1.98 5.39 -11.57
CA GLU A 134 -0.91 6.37 -11.74
C GLU A 134 -0.23 6.74 -10.42
N ILE A 135 -0.88 6.52 -9.27
CA ILE A 135 -0.26 6.77 -7.95
C ILE A 135 1.01 5.95 -7.74
N TRP A 136 1.09 4.79 -8.41
CA TRP A 136 2.25 3.90 -8.38
C TRP A 136 3.30 4.27 -9.44
N GLY A 137 3.16 5.40 -10.13
CA GLY A 137 4.08 5.83 -11.20
C GLY A 137 5.55 5.84 -10.78
N ARG A 138 5.82 6.18 -9.51
CA ARG A 138 7.17 6.20 -8.92
C ARG A 138 7.63 4.86 -8.34
N CYS A 139 6.78 3.84 -8.31
CA CYS A 139 7.18 2.50 -7.89
C CYS A 139 8.19 1.93 -8.89
N THR A 140 9.35 1.55 -8.38
CA THR A 140 10.51 1.13 -9.17
C THR A 140 10.26 -0.20 -9.86
N HIS A 141 9.71 -1.18 -9.12
CA HIS A 141 9.51 -2.54 -9.60
C HIS A 141 8.05 -2.84 -10.01
N CYS A 142 7.13 -1.88 -9.86
CA CYS A 142 5.75 -2.11 -10.26
C CYS A 142 5.64 -2.19 -11.79
N PRO A 143 5.09 -3.30 -12.33
CA PRO A 143 4.87 -3.43 -13.75
C PRO A 143 3.89 -2.38 -14.24
N VAL A 144 4.14 -1.92 -15.46
CA VAL A 144 3.26 -1.03 -16.18
C VAL A 144 2.08 -1.80 -16.76
N VAL A 145 0.88 -1.25 -16.67
CA VAL A 145 -0.32 -1.88 -17.25
C VAL A 145 -0.45 -1.52 -18.72
N GLY A 146 -0.72 -2.53 -19.55
CA GLY A 146 -0.96 -2.35 -21.00
C GLY A 146 0.30 -2.39 -21.86
N GLU A 147 1.47 -2.71 -21.30
CA GLU A 147 2.64 -3.14 -22.07
C GLU A 147 2.68 -4.67 -22.09
N ASP A 148 2.44 -5.26 -23.25
CA ASP A 148 2.92 -6.62 -23.52
C ASP A 148 4.45 -6.57 -23.52
N GLU A 149 5.11 -7.50 -22.81
CA GLU A 149 6.58 -7.55 -22.59
C GLU A 149 7.40 -7.51 -23.92
N ASP A 150 6.75 -7.69 -25.08
CA ASP A 150 7.35 -7.76 -26.42
C ASP A 150 6.96 -6.63 -27.39
N SER A 151 6.16 -5.63 -27.00
CA SER A 151 5.82 -4.51 -27.89
C SER A 151 6.72 -3.30 -27.64
N GLU A 152 7.54 -2.94 -28.65
CA GLU A 152 8.18 -1.62 -28.75
C GLU A 152 7.10 -0.52 -28.92
N VAL A 153 6.39 -0.19 -27.86
CA VAL A 153 5.47 0.94 -27.85
C VAL A 153 6.28 2.21 -27.58
N THR A 154 6.56 2.98 -28.62
CA THR A 154 7.07 4.35 -28.47
C THR A 154 6.03 5.19 -27.76
N ARG A 155 6.24 5.48 -26.47
CA ARG A 155 5.36 6.37 -25.69
C ARG A 155 5.65 7.84 -26.00
N GLU A 156 4.59 8.65 -26.00
CA GLU A 156 4.78 10.10 -25.91
C GLU A 156 5.42 10.46 -24.55
N PRO A 157 6.36 11.42 -24.52
CA PRO A 157 7.16 11.73 -23.33
C PRO A 157 6.37 12.15 -22.08
N ASN A 158 5.06 12.41 -22.19
CA ASN A 158 4.19 12.90 -21.12
C ASN A 158 2.99 12.00 -20.80
N ALA A 159 2.93 10.76 -21.33
CA ALA A 159 1.81 9.87 -21.00
C ALA A 159 1.85 9.48 -19.52
N THR A 160 0.75 9.69 -18.79
CA THR A 160 0.61 9.15 -17.44
C THR A 160 0.58 7.63 -17.50
N VAL A 161 1.48 6.99 -16.75
CA VAL A 161 1.66 5.55 -16.77
C VAL A 161 1.03 4.95 -15.51
N ALA A 162 -0.04 4.18 -15.70
CA ALA A 162 -0.61 3.37 -14.62
C ALA A 162 0.28 2.15 -14.36
N LYS A 163 0.69 1.99 -13.10
CA LYS A 163 1.46 0.83 -12.64
C LYS A 163 0.64 0.01 -11.65
N HIS A 164 0.94 -1.27 -11.54
CA HIS A 164 0.24 -2.19 -10.64
C HIS A 164 1.16 -2.61 -9.50
N PHE A 165 0.92 -2.09 -8.29
CA PHE A 165 1.61 -2.57 -7.10
C PHE A 165 1.04 -3.93 -6.68
N ARG A 166 1.89 -4.96 -6.81
CA ARG A 166 1.59 -6.34 -6.43
C ARG A 166 2.86 -7.00 -5.91
N ILE A 167 2.76 -7.65 -4.76
CA ILE A 167 3.89 -8.26 -4.06
C ILE A 167 3.48 -9.61 -3.46
N PRO A 168 4.43 -10.46 -3.07
CA PRO A 168 4.14 -11.68 -2.34
C PRO A 168 3.37 -11.40 -1.03
N ARG A 169 2.35 -12.20 -0.76
CA ARG A 169 1.47 -12.04 0.41
C ARG A 169 2.26 -12.15 1.73
N ASP A 170 3.28 -12.99 1.76
CA ASP A 170 4.15 -13.22 2.93
C ASP A 170 5.06 -12.01 3.24
N TRP A 171 5.15 -11.02 2.36
CA TRP A 171 5.81 -9.76 2.66
C TRP A 171 4.95 -8.88 3.56
N VAL A 172 3.62 -9.02 3.48
CA VAL A 172 2.67 -8.31 4.33
C VAL A 172 2.36 -9.11 5.58
N PHE A 173 1.95 -10.38 5.43
CA PHE A 173 1.47 -11.19 6.53
C PHE A 173 2.49 -12.25 7.00
N PRO A 174 2.56 -12.58 8.31
CA PRO A 174 1.80 -11.97 9.40
C PRO A 174 2.30 -10.55 9.70
N LEU A 175 1.36 -9.65 10.00
CA LEU A 175 1.70 -8.29 10.39
C LEU A 175 2.53 -8.28 11.68
N ARG A 176 3.38 -7.27 11.82
CA ARG A 176 4.25 -7.09 12.98
C ARG A 176 3.99 -5.75 13.62
N MET A 177 3.99 -5.71 14.95
CA MET A 177 3.95 -4.44 15.67
C MET A 177 5.28 -3.69 15.45
N CYS A 178 5.18 -2.42 15.12
CA CYS A 178 6.30 -1.52 14.91
C CYS A 178 6.06 -0.20 15.65
N LYS A 179 7.15 0.49 16.01
CA LYS A 179 7.08 1.78 16.69
C LYS A 179 7.09 2.91 15.66
N LEU A 180 6.09 3.78 15.73
CA LEU A 180 6.02 5.04 15.01
C LEU A 180 5.89 6.16 16.04
N GLU A 181 7.00 6.85 16.31
CA GLU A 181 7.12 7.87 17.35
C GLU A 181 6.71 7.36 18.74
N LEU A 182 5.55 7.76 19.24
CA LEU A 182 4.99 7.34 20.52
C LEU A 182 3.93 6.25 20.37
N PHE A 183 3.61 5.85 19.15
CA PHE A 183 2.57 4.88 18.83
C PHE A 183 3.15 3.50 18.51
N GLU A 184 2.37 2.48 18.82
CA GLU A 184 2.54 1.13 18.30
C GLU A 184 1.53 0.95 17.16
N VAL A 185 2.02 0.53 16.01
CA VAL A 185 1.22 0.38 14.78
C VAL A 185 1.56 -0.93 14.07
N MET A 186 0.71 -1.36 13.16
CA MET A 186 0.93 -2.57 12.38
C MET A 186 1.78 -2.29 11.13
N CYS A 187 2.83 -3.09 10.93
CA CYS A 187 3.71 -3.04 9.76
C CYS A 187 3.70 -4.38 9.00
N PRO A 188 4.05 -4.37 7.69
CA PRO A 188 4.31 -5.57 6.92
C PRO A 188 5.39 -6.48 7.54
N ALA A 189 5.25 -7.79 7.36
CA ALA A 189 6.20 -8.80 7.83
C ALA A 189 7.64 -8.57 7.34
N GLN A 190 7.79 -8.10 6.09
CA GLN A 190 9.06 -7.95 5.39
C GLN A 190 9.24 -6.54 4.82
N MET A 191 9.29 -5.55 5.71
CA MET A 191 9.41 -4.13 5.35
C MET A 191 10.56 -3.82 4.37
N ALA A 192 11.70 -4.48 4.50
CA ALA A 192 12.86 -4.22 3.63
C ALA A 192 12.57 -4.59 2.16
N SER A 193 12.08 -5.79 1.90
CA SER A 193 11.71 -6.24 0.55
C SER A 193 10.56 -5.41 -0.02
N TYR A 194 9.55 -5.12 0.82
CA TYR A 194 8.43 -4.24 0.47
C TYR A 194 8.90 -2.85 0.01
N LEU A 195 9.74 -2.19 0.81
CA LEU A 195 10.25 -0.85 0.51
C LEU A 195 11.23 -0.85 -0.67
N MET A 196 12.05 -1.88 -0.81
CA MET A 196 12.96 -2.04 -1.94
C MET A 196 12.20 -2.20 -3.26
N PHE A 197 11.04 -2.84 -3.25
CA PHE A 197 10.19 -2.97 -4.43
C PHE A 197 9.59 -1.62 -4.87
N ILE A 198 9.14 -0.81 -3.91
CA ILE A 198 8.60 0.52 -4.20
C ILE A 198 9.71 1.50 -4.61
N PHE A 199 10.76 1.63 -3.79
CA PHE A 199 11.73 2.72 -3.87
C PHE A 199 13.09 2.31 -4.44
N GLY A 200 13.28 1.03 -4.79
CA GLY A 200 14.54 0.50 -5.31
C GLY A 200 15.63 0.33 -4.25
N ASN A 201 16.80 -0.16 -4.67
CA ASN A 201 17.92 -0.53 -3.78
C ASN A 201 18.49 0.64 -2.95
N LYS A 202 18.21 1.89 -3.33
CA LYS A 202 18.70 3.10 -2.64
C LYS A 202 17.68 3.69 -1.68
N PHE A 203 16.61 2.96 -1.34
CA PHE A 203 15.56 3.47 -0.45
C PHE A 203 16.05 3.86 0.96
N LEU A 204 17.28 3.54 1.37
CA LEU A 204 17.86 4.07 2.63
C LEU A 204 18.56 5.42 2.47
N THR A 205 18.93 5.79 1.25
CA THR A 205 19.54 7.09 0.96
C THR A 205 18.41 8.12 0.77
N PRO A 206 18.35 9.18 1.59
CA PRO A 206 17.45 10.29 1.32
C PRO A 206 17.87 10.92 -0.01
N GLU A 207 17.02 10.85 -1.02
CA GLU A 207 17.18 11.70 -2.20
C GLU A 207 16.83 13.13 -1.75
N LEU A 208 17.76 14.06 -1.97
CA LEU A 208 17.46 15.48 -1.87
C LEU A 208 16.53 15.77 -3.03
N TRP A 209 15.25 15.97 -2.74
CA TRP A 209 14.30 16.43 -3.73
C TRP A 209 14.64 17.91 -4.03
N GLU A 210 15.21 18.16 -5.21
CA GLU A 210 15.35 19.51 -5.79
C GLU A 210 14.01 20.04 -6.30
#